data_AF-A0A1F2QW18-F1
#
_entry.id   AF-A0A1F2QW18-F1
#
_cell.length_a   1.000
_cell.length_b   1.000
_cell.length_c   1.000
_cell.angle_alpha   90.00
_cell.angle_beta   90.00
_cell.angle_gamma   90.00
#
_symmetry.space_group_name_H-M   'P 1'
#
loop_
_entity.id
_entity.type
_entity.pdbx_description
1 polymer ?
#
loop_
_entity_poly.entity_id
_entity_poly.type
_entity_poly.pdbx_seq_one_letter_code
_entity_poly.pdbx_strand_id
1 'polypeptide(L)'
;MGILIDASVLIAAERAALDLEHVLTGQEDTEISISAITAAELLHGVHRAPAGQRRTQREAFVERLLEHLPVLAFDLVAARIHARVWAELAAKGVAVGERDLLIAATAMARGFAVATRD
;
A
#
# COMPACT_ATOMS: atom_id res chain seq x y z
N MET A 1 7.77 10.50 11.75
CA MET A 1 7.77 10.47 10.27
C MET A 1 7.09 9.17 9.88
N GLY A 2 6.05 9.19 9.05
CA GLY A 2 5.23 7.99 8.77
C GLY A 2 5.73 7.16 7.59
N ILE A 3 5.23 5.93 7.48
CA ILE A 3 5.52 4.99 6.40
C ILE A 3 4.21 4.52 5.76
N LEU A 4 4.13 4.63 4.44
CA LEU A 4 3.07 4.06 3.62
C LEU A 4 3.56 2.74 3.03
N ILE A 5 2.94 1.63 3.42
CA ILE A 5 3.32 0.29 2.94
C ILE A 5 2.63 -0.01 1.61
N ASP A 6 3.42 -0.43 0.64
CA ASP A 6 2.97 -0.89 -0.67
C ASP A 6 2.51 -2.36 -0.67
N ALA A 7 1.69 -2.76 -1.64
CA ALA A 7 1.13 -4.10 -1.76
C ALA A 7 2.23 -5.17 -1.89
N SER A 8 3.33 -4.85 -2.56
CA SER A 8 4.48 -5.76 -2.75
C SER A 8 5.05 -6.28 -1.42
N VAL A 9 5.12 -5.42 -0.40
CA VAL A 9 5.58 -5.77 0.97
C VAL A 9 4.55 -6.65 1.67
N LEU A 10 3.27 -6.29 1.62
CA LEU A 10 2.21 -7.02 2.33
C LEU A 10 1.97 -8.41 1.73
N ILE A 11 2.05 -8.54 0.40
CA ILE A 11 1.98 -9.82 -0.30
C ILE A 11 3.17 -10.71 0.09
N ALA A 12 4.35 -10.13 0.29
CA ALA A 12 5.50 -10.87 0.78
C ALA A 12 5.30 -11.38 2.21
N ALA A 13 4.76 -10.53 3.08
CA ALA A 13 4.45 -10.88 4.46
C ALA A 13 3.39 -12.00 4.53
N GLU A 14 2.33 -11.91 3.72
CA GLU A 14 1.32 -12.96 3.57
C GLU A 14 1.98 -14.31 3.22
N ARG A 15 2.89 -14.32 2.24
CA ARG A 15 3.56 -15.54 1.76
C ARG A 15 4.56 -16.12 2.75
N ALA A 16 5.21 -15.26 3.53
CA ALA A 16 6.14 -15.65 4.58
C ALA A 16 5.44 -16.03 5.89
N ALA A 17 4.10 -15.96 5.95
CA ALA A 17 3.30 -16.19 7.14
C ALA A 17 3.78 -15.34 8.34
N LEU A 18 4.15 -14.09 8.07
CA LEU A 18 4.64 -13.18 9.10
C LEU A 18 3.48 -12.70 9.98
N ASP A 19 3.74 -12.64 11.28
CA ASP A 19 2.88 -11.98 12.23
C ASP A 19 3.03 -10.46 12.09
N LEU A 20 1.94 -9.80 11.72
CA LEU A 20 1.91 -8.35 11.54
C LEU A 20 2.24 -7.61 12.82
N GLU A 21 1.78 -8.10 13.98
CA GLU A 21 2.13 -7.49 15.26
C GLU A 21 3.64 -7.56 15.51
N HIS A 22 4.29 -8.64 15.05
CA HIS A 22 5.73 -8.79 15.14
C HIS A 22 6.51 -7.90 14.17
N VAL A 23 5.94 -7.61 12.99
CA VAL A 23 6.54 -6.70 12.00
C VAL A 23 6.37 -5.23 12.42
N LEU A 24 5.29 -4.91 13.14
CA LEU A 24 4.99 -3.57 13.64
C LEU A 24 5.64 -3.29 15.01
N THR A 25 6.09 -4.32 15.74
CA THR A 25 6.78 -4.14 17.03
C THR A 25 8.15 -3.50 16.82
N GLY A 26 8.43 -2.43 17.58
CA GLY A 26 9.64 -1.60 17.43
C GLY A 26 9.46 -0.35 16.55
N GLN A 27 8.25 -0.09 16.05
CA GLN A 27 7.88 1.12 15.30
C GLN A 27 6.91 2.01 16.09
N GLU A 28 6.98 2.00 17.43
CA GLU A 28 6.00 2.66 18.30
C GLU A 28 5.87 4.18 18.06
N ASP A 29 6.93 4.83 17.57
CA ASP A 29 6.96 6.25 17.21
C ASP A 29 6.70 6.54 15.72
N THR A 30 6.49 5.50 14.90
CA THR A 30 6.32 5.58 13.44
C THR A 30 4.88 5.26 13.07
N GLU A 31 4.18 6.24 12.51
CA GLU A 31 2.85 6.00 11.94
C GLU A 31 2.96 5.11 10.70
N ILE A 32 2.38 3.92 10.76
CA ILE A 32 2.34 2.97 9.65
C ILE A 32 0.94 2.98 9.06
N SER A 33 0.85 3.07 7.74
CA SER A 33 -0.43 3.13 7.02
C SER A 33 -0.35 2.41 5.67
N ILE A 34 -1.48 2.21 5.04
CA ILE A 34 -1.58 1.78 3.62
C ILE A 34 -2.40 2.79 2.83
N SER A 35 -2.24 2.82 1.51
CA SER A 35 -3.15 3.61 0.66
C SER A 35 -4.44 2.84 0.38
N ALA A 36 -5.51 3.56 0.04
CA ALA A 36 -6.73 2.95 -0.50
C ALA A 36 -6.47 2.18 -1.82
N ILE A 37 -5.44 2.55 -2.57
CA ILE A 37 -5.03 1.84 -3.80
C ILE A 37 -4.44 0.48 -3.44
N THR A 38 -3.56 0.44 -2.44
CA THR A 38 -2.97 -0.78 -1.89
C THR A 38 -4.05 -1.71 -1.33
N ALA A 39 -5.01 -1.15 -0.58
CA ALA A 39 -6.17 -1.91 -0.09
C ALA A 39 -6.97 -2.54 -1.24
N ALA A 40 -7.24 -1.78 -2.30
CA ALA A 40 -7.94 -2.28 -3.49
C ALA A 40 -7.15 -3.39 -4.20
N GLU A 41 -5.81 -3.31 -4.29
CA GLU A 41 -4.98 -4.36 -4.87
C GLU A 41 -5.03 -5.66 -4.07
N LEU A 42 -4.99 -5.56 -2.74
CA LEU A 42 -5.09 -6.71 -1.84
C LEU A 42 -6.46 -7.40 -1.97
N LEU A 43 -7.54 -6.62 -1.92
CA LEU A 43 -8.91 -7.11 -2.09
C LEU A 43 -9.13 -7.71 -3.48
N HIS A 44 -8.58 -7.10 -4.53
CA HIS A 44 -8.57 -7.69 -5.86
C HIS A 44 -7.89 -9.06 -5.86
N GLY A 45 -6.76 -9.20 -5.16
CA GLY A 45 -6.07 -10.48 -4.95
C GLY A 45 -6.93 -11.54 -4.27
N VAL A 46 -7.78 -11.16 -3.31
CA VAL A 46 -8.76 -12.04 -2.66
C VAL A 46 -9.82 -12.50 -3.66
N HIS A 47 -10.41 -11.57 -4.41
CA HIS A 47 -11.47 -11.90 -5.39
C HIS A 47 -10.97 -12.74 -6.57
N ARG A 48 -9.71 -12.59 -6.96
CA ARG A 48 -9.08 -13.38 -8.03
C ARG A 48 -8.72 -14.80 -7.58
N ALA A 49 -8.60 -15.06 -6.27
CA ALA A 49 -8.21 -16.37 -5.77
C ALA A 49 -9.33 -17.41 -6.00
N PRO A 50 -9.00 -18.65 -6.44
CA PRO A 50 -9.97 -19.73 -6.53
C PRO A 50 -10.66 -19.98 -5.20
N ALA A 51 -11.94 -20.36 -5.24
CA ALA A 51 -12.69 -20.74 -4.05
C ALA A 51 -11.99 -21.88 -3.31
N GLY A 52 -11.97 -21.79 -1.97
CA GLY A 52 -11.33 -22.78 -1.10
C GLY A 52 -10.48 -22.13 -0.02
N GLN A 53 -9.79 -22.98 0.74
CA GLN A 53 -9.05 -22.60 1.95
C GLN A 53 -8.07 -21.44 1.72
N ARG A 54 -7.41 -21.41 0.54
CA ARG A 54 -6.45 -20.36 0.23
C ARG A 54 -7.10 -18.99 0.12
N ARG A 55 -8.26 -18.85 -0.53
CA ARG A 55 -9.00 -17.58 -0.61
C ARG A 55 -9.43 -17.13 0.78
N THR A 56 -9.98 -18.02 1.59
CA THR A 56 -10.40 -17.70 2.97
C THR A 56 -9.23 -17.22 3.83
N GLN A 57 -8.06 -17.83 3.71
CA GLN A 57 -6.85 -17.38 4.41
C GLN A 57 -6.39 -15.99 3.96
N ARG A 58 -6.42 -15.72 2.64
CA ARG A 58 -6.10 -14.39 2.10
C ARG A 58 -7.05 -13.32 2.61
N GLU A 59 -8.34 -13.61 2.54
CA GLU A 59 -9.41 -12.72 2.99
C GLU A 59 -9.23 -12.38 4.46
N ALA A 60 -9.04 -13.39 5.33
CA ALA A 60 -8.78 -13.17 6.74
C ALA A 60 -7.49 -12.35 7.00
N PHE A 61 -6.45 -12.53 6.20
CA PHE A 61 -5.23 -11.72 6.30
C PHE A 61 -5.46 -10.26 5.90
N VAL A 62 -6.16 -10.02 4.79
CA VAL A 62 -6.45 -8.67 4.29
C VAL A 62 -7.41 -7.93 5.23
N GLU A 63 -8.45 -8.58 5.74
CA GLU A 63 -9.37 -7.94 6.71
C GLU A 63 -8.63 -7.54 7.99
N ARG A 64 -7.76 -8.41 8.53
CA ARG A 64 -6.92 -8.03 9.69
C ARG A 64 -6.04 -6.81 9.40
N LEU A 65 -5.46 -6.70 8.21
CA LEU A 65 -4.70 -5.51 7.83
C LEU A 65 -5.56 -4.25 7.84
N LEU A 66 -6.77 -4.32 7.25
CA LEU A 66 -7.68 -3.18 7.15
C LEU A 66 -8.26 -2.75 8.50
N GLU A 67 -8.37 -3.68 9.46
CA GLU A 67 -8.78 -3.38 10.83
C GLU A 67 -7.70 -2.65 11.64
N HIS A 68 -6.41 -2.97 11.41
CA HIS A 68 -5.31 -2.50 12.26
C HIS A 68 -4.50 -1.34 11.66
N LEU A 69 -4.49 -1.19 10.33
CA LEU A 69 -3.72 -0.14 9.66
C LEU A 69 -4.63 1.00 9.17
N PRO A 70 -4.31 2.27 9.48
CA PRO A 70 -4.95 3.40 8.85
C PRO A 70 -4.86 3.32 7.32
N VAL A 71 -5.99 3.54 6.66
CA VAL A 71 -6.09 3.59 5.19
C VAL A 71 -6.15 5.04 4.74
N LEU A 72 -5.14 5.47 4.00
CA LEU A 72 -5.06 6.82 3.45
C LEU A 72 -5.78 6.91 2.11
N ALA A 73 -6.72 7.84 2.02
CA ALA A 73 -7.43 8.13 0.78
C ALA A 73 -6.54 8.90 -0.21
N PHE A 74 -6.75 8.63 -1.51
CA PHE A 74 -6.26 9.51 -2.57
C PHE A 74 -7.21 10.70 -2.71
N ASP A 75 -6.87 11.80 -2.04
CA ASP A 75 -7.67 13.02 -2.02
C ASP A 75 -7.19 14.07 -3.04
N LEU A 76 -7.78 15.27 -3.01
CA LEU A 76 -7.41 16.34 -3.94
C LEU A 76 -5.96 16.84 -3.75
N VAL A 77 -5.39 16.74 -2.55
CA VAL A 77 -3.99 17.13 -2.30
C VAL A 77 -3.07 16.11 -2.97
N ALA A 78 -3.33 14.82 -2.77
CA ALA A 78 -2.62 13.75 -3.46
C ALA A 78 -2.78 13.87 -4.99
N ALA A 79 -3.97 14.19 -5.49
CA ALA A 79 -4.22 14.36 -6.93
C ALA A 79 -3.38 15.50 -7.56
N ARG A 80 -3.22 16.62 -6.86
CA ARG A 80 -2.37 17.73 -7.33
C ARG A 80 -0.90 17.34 -7.38
N ILE A 81 -0.43 16.60 -6.36
CA ILE A 81 0.95 16.09 -6.32
C ILE A 81 1.15 15.08 -7.44
N HIS A 82 0.24 14.12 -7.59
CA HIS A 82 0.24 13.11 -8.65
C HIS A 82 0.38 13.76 -10.03
N ALA A 83 -0.52 14.69 -10.38
CA ALA A 83 -0.50 15.33 -11.70
C ALA A 83 0.83 16.04 -11.99
N ARG A 84 1.38 16.74 -10.99
CA ARG A 84 2.68 17.42 -11.11
C ARG A 84 3.82 16.43 -11.32
N VAL A 85 3.94 15.43 -10.45
CA VAL A 85 5.00 14.42 -10.52
C VAL A 85 4.90 13.62 -11.82
N TRP A 86 3.67 13.28 -12.25
CA TRP A 86 3.45 12.59 -13.52
C TRP A 86 3.97 13.39 -14.71
N ALA A 87 3.62 14.69 -14.79
CA ALA A 87 4.10 15.55 -15.87
C ALA A 87 5.64 15.68 -15.87
N GLU A 88 6.25 15.80 -14.69
CA GLU A 88 7.70 15.86 -14.54
C GLU A 88 8.40 14.56 -14.99
N LEU A 89 7.84 13.40 -14.64
CA LEU A 89 8.38 12.09 -15.05
C LEU A 89 8.19 11.86 -16.55
N ALA A 90 7.01 12.19 -17.09
CA ALA A 90 6.70 12.08 -18.51
C ALA A 90 7.64 12.95 -19.37
N ALA A 91 7.89 14.19 -18.95
CA ALA A 91 8.84 15.08 -19.62
C ALA A 91 10.28 14.53 -19.63
N LYS A 92 10.62 13.67 -18.67
CA LYS A 92 11.92 12.98 -18.56
C LYS A 92 11.94 11.62 -19.24
N GLY A 93 10.82 11.17 -19.84
CA GLY A 93 10.69 9.83 -20.42
C GLY A 93 10.74 8.69 -19.38
N VAL A 94 10.51 8.98 -18.10
CA VAL A 94 10.49 7.98 -17.04
C VAL A 94 9.08 7.41 -16.92
N ALA A 95 8.94 6.10 -17.12
CA ALA A 95 7.69 5.39 -16.91
C ALA A 95 7.61 4.87 -15.47
N VAL A 96 6.50 5.15 -14.79
CA VAL A 96 6.15 4.59 -13.48
C VAL A 96 4.76 3.99 -13.59
N GLY A 97 4.50 2.88 -12.90
CA GLY A 97 3.17 2.28 -12.86
C GLY A 97 2.14 3.28 -12.35
N GLU A 98 0.95 3.29 -12.95
CA GLU A 98 -0.11 4.23 -12.57
C GLU A 98 -0.46 4.11 -11.07
N ARG A 99 -0.57 2.87 -10.56
CA ARG A 99 -0.86 2.61 -9.15
C ARG A 99 0.28 3.06 -8.24
N ASP A 100 1.53 2.77 -8.61
CA ASP A 100 2.71 3.19 -7.85
C ASP A 100 2.79 4.71 -7.74
N LEU A 101 2.44 5.43 -8.81
CA LEU A 101 2.41 6.88 -8.81
C LEU A 101 1.29 7.45 -7.93
N LEU A 102 0.11 6.81 -7.89
CA LEU A 102 -0.97 7.15 -6.96
C LEU A 102 -0.56 6.91 -5.50
N ILE A 103 0.10 5.78 -5.22
CA ILE A 103 0.61 5.44 -3.88
C ILE A 103 1.68 6.46 -3.46
N ALA A 104 2.65 6.75 -4.33
CA ALA A 104 3.71 7.72 -4.06
C ALA A 104 3.14 9.12 -3.80
N ALA A 105 2.17 9.57 -4.61
CA ALA A 105 1.53 10.87 -4.40
C ALA A 105 0.75 10.93 -3.08
N THR A 106 0.11 9.83 -2.68
CA THR A 106 -0.59 9.72 -1.39
C THR A 106 0.40 9.81 -0.21
N ALA A 107 1.53 9.12 -0.28
CA ALA A 107 2.60 9.21 0.72
C ALA A 107 3.16 10.63 0.81
N MET A 108 3.48 11.24 -0.34
CA MET A 108 3.99 12.61 -0.42
C MET A 108 3.03 13.64 0.18
N ALA A 109 1.71 13.46 0.01
CA ALA A 109 0.70 14.34 0.59
C ALA A 109 0.71 14.36 2.12
N ARG A 110 1.16 13.27 2.76
CA ARG A 110 1.31 13.17 4.22
C ARG A 110 2.75 13.35 4.72
N GLY A 111 3.72 13.53 3.80
CA GLY A 111 5.14 13.55 4.15
C GLY A 111 5.66 12.18 4.63
N PHE A 112 5.08 11.10 4.14
CA PHE A 112 5.45 9.72 4.49
C PHE A 112 6.49 9.17 3.52
N ALA A 113 7.31 8.24 3.99
CA ALA A 113 8.13 7.40 3.13
C ALA A 113 7.29 6.24 2.56
N VAL A 114 7.69 5.66 1.43
CA VAL A 114 7.06 4.46 0.87
C VAL A 114 7.94 3.24 1.17
N ALA A 115 7.36 2.20 1.74
CA ALA A 115 8.01 0.88 1.86
C ALA A 115 7.51 -0.01 0.71
N THR A 116 8.40 -0.35 -0.22
CA THR A 116 8.12 -1.19 -1.40
C THR A 116 9.23 -2.23 -1.64
N ARG A 117 8.94 -3.26 -2.43
CA ARG A 117 9.89 -4.31 -2.86
C ARG A 117 10.20 -4.32 -4.36
N ASP A 118 9.65 -3.37 -5.10
CA ASP A 118 9.79 -3.29 -6.57
C ASP A 118 11.09 -2.60 -7.02
#